data_AF-A0A0F9JPZ4-F1
#
_entry.id   AF-A0A0F9JPZ4-F1
#
_cell.length_a   1.000
_cell.length_b   1.000
_cell.length_c   1.000
_cell.angle_alpha   90.00
_cell.angle_beta   90.00
_cell.angle_gamma   90.00
#
_symmetry.space_group_name_H-M   'P 1'
#
loop_
_entity.id
_entity.type
_entity.pdbx_description
1 polymer ?
#
loop_
_entity_poly.entity_id
_entity_poly.type
_entity_poly.pdbx_seq_one_letter_code
_entity_poly.pdbx_strand_id
1 'polypeptide(L)'
;MEEEEISPDLNKKIGKNIEKVFDRFLAKGESIGGLIKALIVERVMNILGALIRRPVMKKIAKRAVKRAVDRYWENHREILTKKIEAL
;
A
#
# COMPACT_ATOMS: atom_id res chain seq x y z
N MET A 1 5.14 27.08 13.29
CA MET A 1 5.25 25.62 13.42
C MET A 1 6.71 25.33 13.25
N GLU A 2 7.40 24.98 14.33
CA GLU A 2 8.77 24.48 14.22
C GLU A 2 8.69 23.15 13.47
N GLU A 3 9.29 23.09 12.28
CA GLU A 3 9.53 21.81 11.63
C GLU A 3 10.49 21.05 12.54
N GLU A 4 10.00 19.99 13.21
CA GLU A 4 10.89 19.07 13.92
C GLU A 4 11.89 18.53 12.90
N GLU A 5 13.12 19.04 12.91
CA GLU A 5 14.17 18.61 11.99
C GLU A 5 14.47 17.12 12.22
N ILE A 6 14.00 16.30 11.28
CA ILE A 6 14.29 14.87 11.24
C ILE A 6 15.80 14.70 11.13
N SER A 7 16.40 13.91 12.02
CA SER A 7 17.85 13.70 12.00
C SER A 7 18.34 13.16 10.64
N PRO A 8 19.54 13.58 10.17
CA PRO A 8 20.06 13.15 8.87
C PRO A 8 20.14 11.62 8.71
N ASP A 9 20.42 10.91 9.79
CA ASP A 9 20.46 9.44 9.81
C ASP A 9 19.08 8.80 9.67
N LEU A 10 18.05 9.38 10.31
CA LEU A 10 16.68 8.93 10.14
C LEU A 10 16.20 9.21 8.72
N ASN A 11 16.53 10.38 8.16
CA ASN A 11 16.18 10.73 6.77
C ASN A 11 16.83 9.76 5.76
N LYS A 12 18.12 9.43 5.92
CA LYS A 12 18.80 8.41 5.10
C LYS A 12 18.15 7.04 5.21
N LYS A 13 17.72 6.64 6.41
CA LYS A 13 17.01 5.36 6.62
C LYS A 13 15.65 5.37 5.93
N ILE A 14 14.92 6.47 5.98
CA ILE A 14 13.64 6.63 5.28
C ILE A 14 13.86 6.50 3.77
N GLY A 15 14.79 7.27 3.19
CA GLY A 15 15.10 7.23 1.75
C GLY A 15 15.45 5.82 1.26
N LYS A 16 16.34 5.11 1.96
CA LYS A 16 16.70 3.71 1.61
C LYS A 16 15.52 2.75 1.66
N ASN A 17 14.55 2.95 2.55
CA ASN A 17 13.37 2.11 2.60
C ASN A 17 12.38 2.44 1.49
N ILE A 18 12.24 3.72 1.12
CA ILE A 18 11.44 4.15 -0.03
C ILE A 18 11.98 3.50 -1.31
N GLU A 19 13.27 3.63 -1.59
CA GLU A 19 13.90 3.02 -2.77
C GLU A 19 13.67 1.51 -2.82
N LYS A 20 13.93 0.79 -1.72
CA LYS A 20 13.69 -0.66 -1.63
C LYS A 20 12.24 -1.08 -1.87
N VAL A 21 11.28 -0.21 -1.59
CA VAL A 21 9.86 -0.47 -1.88
C VAL A 21 9.63 -0.28 -3.37
N PHE A 22 10.06 0.83 -3.95
CA PHE A 22 9.96 1.08 -5.39
C PHE A 22 10.65 -0.02 -6.22
N ASP A 23 11.89 -0.39 -5.89
CA ASP A 23 12.62 -1.44 -6.59
C ASP A 23 11.87 -2.77 -6.58
N ARG A 24 11.28 -3.15 -5.44
CA ARG A 24 10.48 -4.39 -5.34
C ARG A 24 9.20 -4.34 -6.14
N PHE A 25 8.61 -3.16 -6.30
CA PHE A 25 7.44 -2.98 -7.16
C PHE A 25 7.82 -3.02 -8.64
N LEU A 26 8.85 -2.27 -9.04
CA LEU A 26 9.32 -2.20 -10.42
C LEU A 26 9.91 -3.52 -10.91
N ALA A 27 10.67 -4.24 -10.07
CA ALA A 27 11.27 -5.52 -10.42
C ALA A 27 10.25 -6.63 -10.70
N LYS A 28 8.99 -6.47 -10.27
CA LYS A 28 7.91 -7.43 -10.55
C LYS A 28 7.13 -7.11 -11.82
N GLY A 29 7.48 -6.03 -12.53
CA GLY A 29 6.70 -5.52 -13.66
C GLY A 29 5.27 -5.14 -13.25
N GLU A 30 5.06 -4.79 -11.97
CA GLU A 30 3.73 -4.39 -11.49
C GLU A 30 3.34 -3.04 -12.10
N SER A 31 2.12 -2.96 -12.64
CA SER A 31 1.57 -1.71 -13.18
C SER A 31 1.26 -0.71 -12.07
N ILE A 32 1.07 0.56 -12.42
CA ILE A 32 0.58 1.60 -11.51
C ILE A 32 -0.69 1.14 -10.78
N GLY A 33 -1.59 0.43 -11.48
CA GLY A 33 -2.78 -0.17 -10.86
C GLY A 33 -2.44 -1.21 -9.78
N GLY A 34 -1.37 -1.99 -9.95
CA GLY A 34 -0.84 -2.89 -8.91
C GLY A 34 -0.37 -2.14 -7.66
N LEU A 35 0.32 -1.02 -7.86
CA LEU A 35 0.78 -0.17 -6.76
C LEU A 35 -0.39 0.46 -5.99
N ILE A 36 -1.41 0.95 -6.70
CA ILE A 36 -2.64 1.48 -6.09
C ILE A 36 -3.38 0.39 -5.31
N LYS A 37 -3.55 -0.81 -5.89
CA LYS A 37 -4.15 -1.96 -5.17
C LYS A 37 -3.37 -2.27 -3.88
N ALA A 38 -2.04 -2.28 -3.94
CA ALA A 38 -1.21 -2.55 -2.77
C ALA A 38 -1.38 -1.49 -1.66
N LEU A 39 -1.42 -0.20 -2.03
CA LEU A 39 -1.69 0.89 -1.10
C LEU A 39 -3.07 0.76 -0.44
N ILE A 40 -4.10 0.40 -1.21
CA ILE A 40 -5.44 0.15 -0.67
C ILE A 40 -5.41 -1.01 0.33
N VAL A 41 -4.73 -2.11 -0.01
CA VAL A 41 -4.59 -3.26 0.90
C VAL A 41 -3.92 -2.85 2.20
N GLU A 42 -2.84 -2.06 2.14
CA GLU A 42 -2.15 -1.57 3.34
C GLU A 42 -3.03 -0.65 4.17
N ARG A 43 -3.75 0.28 3.54
CA ARG A 43 -4.67 1.19 4.24
C ARG A 43 -5.79 0.44 4.96
N VAL A 44 -6.40 -0.53 4.30
CA VAL A 44 -7.43 -1.39 4.92
C VAL A 44 -6.83 -2.23 6.04
N MET A 45 -5.63 -2.79 5.85
CA MET A 45 -4.94 -3.55 6.89
C MET A 45 -4.52 -2.70 8.09
N ASN A 46 -4.25 -1.41 7.93
CA ASN A 46 -3.98 -0.51 9.05
C ASN A 46 -5.23 -0.30 9.91
N ILE A 47 -6.40 -0.16 9.28
CA ILE A 47 -7.69 -0.07 9.98
C ILE A 47 -7.99 -1.38 10.71
N LEU A 48 -7.88 -2.52 10.02
CA LEU A 48 -8.15 -3.85 10.61
C LEU A 48 -7.08 -4.28 11.61
N GLY A 49 -5.84 -3.81 11.45
CA GLY A 49 -4.70 -4.15 12.29
C GLY A 49 -4.87 -3.69 13.73
N ALA A 50 -5.63 -2.61 13.94
CA ALA A 50 -6.02 -2.16 15.28
C ALA A 50 -6.93 -3.18 16.00
N LEU A 51 -7.70 -3.97 15.24
CA LEU A 51 -8.64 -4.96 15.77
C LEU A 51 -8.00 -6.37 15.87
N ILE A 52 -7.00 -6.66 15.04
CA ILE A 52 -6.40 -7.99 14.93
C ILE A 52 -5.09 -8.08 15.71
N ARG A 53 -5.14 -8.68 16.90
CA ARG A 53 -3.97 -8.87 17.78
C ARG A 53 -3.06 -10.04 17.38
N ARG A 54 -3.61 -11.10 16.78
CA ARG A 54 -2.84 -12.35 16.49
C ARG A 54 -2.14 -12.30 15.13
N PRO A 55 -0.83 -12.64 15.03
CA PRO A 55 -0.09 -12.62 13.75
C PRO A 55 -0.68 -13.53 12.66
N VAL A 56 -1.15 -14.73 13.02
CA VAL A 56 -1.79 -15.66 12.08
C VAL A 56 -3.04 -15.06 11.47
N MET A 57 -3.85 -14.38 12.28
CA MET A 57 -5.06 -13.68 11.83
C MET A 57 -4.71 -12.50 10.92
N LYS A 58 -3.63 -11.76 11.18
CA LYS A 58 -3.16 -10.69 10.27
C LYS A 58 -2.84 -11.24 8.88
N LYS A 59 -2.21 -12.42 8.80
CA LYS A 59 -1.88 -13.06 7.51
C LYS A 59 -3.14 -13.48 6.74
N ILE A 60 -4.13 -14.05 7.44
CA ILE A 60 -5.42 -14.46 6.84
C ILE A 60 -6.18 -13.22 6.37
N ALA A 61 -6.31 -12.20 7.23
CA ALA A 61 -6.96 -10.94 6.89
C ALA A 61 -6.30 -10.27 5.69
N LYS A 62 -4.97 -10.17 5.65
CA LYS A 62 -4.25 -9.58 4.51
C LYS A 62 -4.56 -10.31 3.20
N ARG A 63 -4.66 -11.65 3.22
CA ARG A 63 -5.06 -12.43 2.04
C ARG A 63 -6.50 -12.16 1.62
N ALA A 64 -7.42 -12.08 2.59
CA ALA A 64 -8.83 -11.78 2.32
C ALA A 64 -8.99 -10.37 1.74
N VAL A 65 -8.35 -9.37 2.34
CA VAL A 65 -8.33 -7.98 1.85
C VAL A 65 -7.75 -7.90 0.45
N LYS A 66 -6.62 -8.56 0.18
CA LYS A 66 -6.04 -8.58 -1.18
C LYS A 66 -7.05 -9.11 -2.20
N ARG A 67 -7.70 -10.25 -1.92
CA ARG A 67 -8.72 -10.81 -2.81
C ARG A 67 -9.92 -9.89 -3.00
N ALA A 68 -10.36 -9.20 -1.94
CA ALA A 68 -11.46 -8.25 -2.01
C ALA A 68 -11.10 -7.04 -2.88
N VAL A 69 -9.91 -6.48 -2.71
CA VAL A 69 -9.40 -5.37 -3.53
C VAL A 69 -9.24 -5.78 -4.98
N ASP A 70 -8.65 -6.95 -5.25
CA ASP A 70 -8.53 -7.48 -6.62
C ASP A 70 -9.90 -7.61 -7.29
N ARG A 71 -10.87 -8.22 -6.60
CA ARG A 71 -12.23 -8.37 -7.12
C ARG A 71 -12.92 -7.03 -7.34
N TYR A 72 -12.82 -6.12 -6.37
CA TYR A 72 -13.44 -4.79 -6.50
C TYR A 72 -12.85 -4.02 -7.68
N TRP A 73 -11.53 -4.09 -7.84
CA TRP A 73 -10.83 -3.45 -8.93
C TRP A 73 -11.24 -3.99 -10.29
N GLU A 74 -11.26 -5.32 -10.48
CA GLU A 74 -11.67 -5.88 -11.78
C GLU A 74 -13.12 -5.50 -12.12
N ASN A 75 -14.02 -5.49 -11.12
CA ASN A 75 -15.43 -5.16 -11.32
C ASN A 75 -15.68 -3.67 -11.60
N HIS A 76 -14.77 -2.77 -11.20
CA HIS A 76 -14.95 -1.32 -11.31
C HIS A 76 -13.79 -0.63 -12.03
N ARG A 77 -12.98 -1.39 -12.77
CA ARG A 77 -11.68 -0.94 -13.31
C ARG A 77 -11.79 0.35 -14.10
N GLU A 78 -12.81 0.44 -14.96
CA GLU A 78 -13.00 1.58 -15.83
C GLU A 78 -13.31 2.86 -15.04
N ILE A 79 -14.21 2.77 -14.05
CA ILE A 79 -14.58 3.91 -13.19
C ILE A 79 -13.40 4.33 -12.33
N LEU A 80 -12.64 3.37 -11.79
CA LEU A 80 -11.48 3.65 -10.96
C LEU A 80 -10.36 4.32 -11.75
N THR A 81 -10.09 3.84 -12.98
CA THR A 81 -9.07 4.42 -13.85
C THR A 81 -9.43 5.86 -14.21
N LYS A 82 -10.69 6.13 -14.59
CA LYS A 82 -11.18 7.50 -14.85
C LYS A 82 -11.03 8.43 -13.64
N LYS A 83 -11.29 7.94 -12.43
CA LYS A 83 -11.10 8.72 -11.20
C LYS A 83 -9.63 9.03 -10.90
N ILE A 84 -8.71 8.13 -11.26
CA ILE A 84 -7.27 8.31 -11.09
C ILE A 84 -6.71 9.30 -12.12
N GLU A 85 -7.18 9.23 -13.37
CA GLU A 85 -6.79 10.17 -14.43
C GLU A 85 -7.30 11.59 -14.20
N ALA A 86 -8.37 11.75 -13.41
CA ALA A 86 -8.96 13.04 -13.07
C ALA A 86 -8.28 13.75 -11.86
N LEU A 87 -7.30 13.10 -11.21
CA LEU A 87 -6.47 13.69 -10.16
C LEU A 87 -5.23 14.37 -10.77
#